data_AF-A0A1G0JIT2-F1
#
_entry.id   AF-A0A1G0JIT2-F1
#
_cell.length_a   1.000
_cell.length_b   1.000
_cell.length_c   1.000
_cell.angle_alpha   90.00
_cell.angle_beta   90.00
_cell.angle_gamma   90.00
#
_symmetry.space_group_name_H-M   'P 1'
#
loop_
_entity.id
_entity.type
_entity.pdbx_description
1 polymer ?
#
loop_
_entity_poly.entity_id
_entity_poly.type
_entity_poly.pdbx_seq_one_letter_code
_entity_poly.pdbx_strand_id
1 'polypeptide(L)'
;MRHLIRIWIFISACAAFLLTGCVSSLTPVEVSDGFWTAVKSRDNQSIRKYIASESRNEDDLTGNLLRINSYALGRTVIDQGQAWVDTTVEISGNDPFKVPIKTVLLQENNQWKVDYAATVAPISNSSDVARLLGNLNELGIQFADKLNQSLGEIQKAMPEVQRELEKIEESLKQKLPELQQRMEEFMRQLEEALGNKSKTQPTPRTKEI
;
A
#
# COMPACT_ATOMS: atom_id res chain seq x y z
N MET A 1 3.77 62.89 -34.05
CA MET A 1 5.01 62.49 -33.32
C MET A 1 4.90 62.53 -31.79
N ARG A 2 4.39 63.61 -31.15
CA ARG A 2 4.30 63.69 -29.67
C ARG A 2 3.38 62.66 -28.99
N HIS A 3 2.32 62.19 -29.67
CA HIS A 3 1.42 61.15 -29.15
C HIS A 3 2.02 59.74 -29.23
N LEU A 4 2.83 59.44 -30.24
CA LEU A 4 3.52 58.16 -30.38
C LEU A 4 4.60 58.00 -29.30
N ILE A 5 5.30 59.08 -28.96
CA ILE A 5 6.31 59.08 -27.89
C ILE A 5 5.66 58.87 -26.50
N ARG A 6 4.48 59.47 -26.25
CA ARG A 6 3.73 59.28 -24.99
C ARG A 6 3.19 57.86 -24.83
N ILE A 7 2.73 57.24 -25.91
CA ILE A 7 2.28 55.85 -25.93
C ILE A 7 3.45 54.89 -25.68
N TRP A 8 4.62 55.18 -26.26
CA TRP A 8 5.82 54.36 -26.09
C TRP A 8 6.38 54.41 -24.65
N ILE A 9 6.35 55.58 -24.01
CA ILE A 9 6.72 55.75 -22.59
C ILE A 9 5.73 55.02 -21.66
N PHE A 10 4.42 55.05 -21.96
CA PHE A 10 3.41 54.33 -21.17
C PHE A 10 3.54 52.81 -21.29
N ILE A 11 3.85 52.28 -22.47
CA ILE A 11 4.06 50.85 -22.70
C ILE A 11 5.35 50.37 -22.01
N SER A 12 6.43 51.17 -22.06
CA SER A 12 7.69 50.85 -21.37
C SER A 12 7.57 50.90 -19.84
N ALA A 13 6.76 51.81 -19.29
CA ALA A 13 6.50 51.89 -17.85
C ALA A 13 5.63 50.72 -17.34
N CYS A 14 4.69 50.21 -18.15
CA CYS A 14 3.84 49.08 -17.77
C CYS A 14 4.58 47.74 -17.77
N ALA A 15 5.59 47.58 -18.65
CA ALA A 15 6.43 46.37 -18.69
C ALA A 15 7.37 46.25 -17.48
N ALA A 16 7.74 47.36 -16.83
CA ALA A 16 8.63 47.36 -15.67
C ALA A 16 7.95 46.89 -14.37
N PHE A 17 6.61 46.93 -14.28
CA PHE A 17 5.89 46.57 -13.06
C PHE A 17 5.56 45.07 -12.92
N LEU A 18 5.72 44.26 -13.98
CA LEU A 18 5.37 42.84 -13.97
C LEU A 18 6.48 41.90 -13.47
N LEU A 19 7.66 42.43 -13.11
CA LEU A 19 8.81 41.62 -12.66
C LEU A 19 8.93 41.47 -11.14
N THR A 20 8.00 42.01 -10.36
CA THR A 20 7.94 41.75 -8.90
C THR A 20 7.07 40.52 -8.61
N GLY A 21 7.43 39.38 -9.21
CA GLY A 21 6.96 38.10 -8.72
C GLY A 21 7.55 37.87 -7.33
N CYS A 22 6.79 38.17 -6.27
CA CYS A 22 7.12 37.75 -4.92
C CYS A 22 7.20 36.22 -4.89
N VAL A 23 8.40 35.67 -5.08
CA VAL A 23 8.71 34.29 -4.72
C VAL A 23 8.66 34.25 -3.20
N SER A 24 7.48 33.94 -2.65
CA SER A 24 7.33 33.61 -1.25
C SER A 24 8.00 32.25 -1.04
N SER A 25 9.23 32.24 -0.54
CA SER A 25 9.87 31.00 -0.12
C SER A 25 9.09 30.43 1.08
N LEU A 26 8.71 29.15 1.00
CA LEU A 26 8.11 28.42 2.13
C LEU A 26 8.99 28.56 3.37
N THR A 27 8.37 28.74 4.53
CA THR A 27 9.04 28.77 5.83
C THR A 27 9.56 27.38 6.22
N PRO A 28 10.50 27.28 7.18
CA PRO A 28 10.98 25.98 7.64
C PRO A 28 9.87 25.04 8.13
N VAL A 29 8.83 25.59 8.77
CA VAL A 29 7.68 24.82 9.26
C VAL A 29 6.87 24.27 8.10
N GLU A 30 6.56 25.09 7.09
CA GLU A 30 5.80 24.66 5.92
C GLU A 30 6.55 23.62 5.08
N VAL A 31 7.88 23.78 4.94
CA VAL A 31 8.73 22.78 4.28
C VAL A 31 8.74 21.47 5.07
N SER A 32 8.84 21.54 6.40
CA SER A 32 8.78 20.35 7.27
C SER A 32 7.44 19.64 7.18
N ASP A 33 6.33 20.38 7.17
CA ASP A 33 4.99 19.82 7.03
C ASP A 33 4.79 19.12 5.69
N GLY A 34 5.21 19.78 4.60
CA GLY A 34 5.16 19.20 3.26
C GLY A 34 6.01 17.93 3.14
N PHE A 35 7.21 17.95 3.72
CA PHE A 35 8.08 16.78 3.78
C PHE A 35 7.42 15.61 4.51
N TRP A 36 6.94 15.81 5.74
CA TRP A 36 6.34 14.73 6.53
C TRP A 36 5.01 14.24 5.97
N THR A 37 4.23 15.12 5.34
CA THR A 37 3.05 14.73 4.56
C THR A 37 3.44 13.78 3.43
N ALA A 38 4.50 14.11 2.68
CA ALA A 38 4.98 13.30 1.57
C ALA A 38 5.57 11.95 2.05
N VAL A 39 6.27 11.93 3.19
CA VAL A 39 6.74 10.68 3.81
C VAL A 39 5.57 9.79 4.22
N LYS A 40 4.55 10.37 4.89
CA LYS A 40 3.34 9.65 5.29
C LYS A 40 2.58 9.05 4.09
N SER A 41 2.45 9.82 3.00
CA SER A 41 1.76 9.37 1.78
C SER A 41 2.61 8.49 0.87
N ARG A 42 3.90 8.31 1.18
CA ARG A 42 4.89 7.63 0.33
C ARG A 42 5.01 8.24 -1.06
N ASP A 43 4.86 9.56 -1.16
CA ASP A 43 5.02 10.29 -2.41
C ASP A 43 6.48 10.69 -2.61
N ASN A 44 7.26 9.79 -3.21
CA ASN A 44 8.69 10.00 -3.48
C ASN A 44 8.95 11.24 -4.34
N GLN A 45 8.05 11.60 -5.24
CA GLN A 45 8.17 12.80 -6.08
C GLN A 45 8.05 14.06 -5.21
N SER A 46 7.11 14.08 -4.28
CA SER A 46 6.95 15.20 -3.36
C SER A 46 8.08 15.26 -2.32
N ILE A 47 8.56 14.12 -1.81
CA ILE A 47 9.72 14.08 -0.91
C ILE A 47 10.94 14.75 -1.57
N ARG A 48 11.23 14.42 -2.83
CA ARG A 48 12.35 15.01 -3.59
C ARG A 48 12.28 16.54 -3.74
N LYS A 49 11.07 17.12 -3.68
CA LYS A 49 10.87 18.58 -3.73
C LYS A 49 11.28 19.27 -2.43
N TYR A 50 11.13 18.59 -1.28
CA TYR A 50 11.39 19.17 0.03
C TYR A 50 12.79 18.90 0.57
N ILE A 51 13.49 17.86 0.10
CA ILE A 51 14.86 17.54 0.54
C ILE A 51 15.92 18.32 -0.24
N ALA A 52 17.07 18.52 0.40
CA ALA A 52 18.26 19.15 -0.18
C ALA A 52 18.83 18.30 -1.33
N SER A 53 19.45 18.94 -2.31
CA SER A 53 19.96 18.24 -3.50
C SER A 53 20.98 17.14 -3.17
N GLU A 54 21.84 17.36 -2.18
CA GLU A 54 22.80 16.37 -1.66
C GLU A 54 22.15 15.16 -0.97
N SER A 55 20.92 15.31 -0.49
CA SER A 55 20.13 14.26 0.15
C SER A 55 19.30 13.44 -0.84
N ARG A 56 19.40 13.68 -2.16
CA ARG A 56 18.55 13.04 -3.19
C ARG A 56 18.98 11.66 -3.66
N ASN A 57 19.90 10.98 -2.96
CA ASN A 57 20.32 9.62 -3.33
C ASN A 57 19.11 8.69 -3.45
N GLU A 58 19.01 7.97 -4.57
CA GLU A 58 17.81 7.20 -4.91
C GLU A 58 17.59 6.00 -3.99
N ASP A 59 18.68 5.40 -3.50
CA ASP A 59 18.65 4.22 -2.63
C ASP A 59 17.98 4.52 -1.28
N ASP A 60 18.25 5.70 -0.69
CA ASP A 60 17.67 6.13 0.59
C ASP A 60 16.17 6.47 0.47
N LEU A 61 15.73 6.90 -0.71
CA LEU A 61 14.36 7.36 -0.98
C LEU A 61 13.42 6.27 -1.49
N THR A 62 13.91 5.07 -1.79
CA THR A 62 13.10 3.98 -2.36
C THR A 62 13.10 2.72 -1.51
N GLY A 63 14.18 2.43 -0.78
CA GLY A 63 14.28 1.22 0.06
C GLY A 63 14.00 1.44 1.56
N ASN A 64 14.40 2.59 2.10
CA ASN A 64 14.53 2.79 3.56
C ASN A 64 13.66 3.91 4.15
N LEU A 65 12.64 4.39 3.42
CA LEU A 65 11.74 5.41 3.95
C LEU A 65 10.98 4.90 5.18
N LEU A 66 11.08 5.67 6.27
CA LEU A 66 10.36 5.41 7.51
C LEU A 66 8.86 5.31 7.23
N ARG A 67 8.26 4.20 7.67
CA ARG A 67 6.80 4.03 7.65
C ARG A 67 6.23 4.72 8.88
N ILE A 68 5.41 5.73 8.65
CA ILE A 68 4.85 6.55 9.73
C ILE A 68 3.32 6.59 9.62
N ASN A 69 2.64 6.59 10.78
CA ASN A 69 1.19 6.74 10.87
C ASN A 69 0.80 8.21 10.98
N SER A 70 1.53 8.95 11.81
CA SER A 70 1.25 10.35 12.12
C SER A 70 2.54 11.10 12.47
N TYR A 71 2.47 12.43 12.47
CA TYR A 71 3.53 13.30 12.93
C TYR A 71 2.94 14.56 13.58
N ALA A 72 3.71 15.20 14.44
CA ALA A 72 3.38 16.48 15.06
C ALA A 72 4.61 17.40 15.03
N LEU A 73 4.42 18.63 14.54
CA LEU A 73 5.44 19.66 14.54
C LEU A 73 5.39 20.46 15.83
N GLY A 74 6.55 20.89 16.30
CA GLY A 74 6.73 21.65 17.52
C GLY A 74 7.50 22.94 17.26
N ARG A 75 8.35 23.29 18.23
CA ARG A 75 9.14 24.52 18.19
C ARG A 75 10.07 24.55 17.00
N THR A 76 10.23 25.75 16.43
CA THR A 76 11.18 26.05 15.36
C THR A 76 12.27 26.97 15.86
N VAL A 77 13.51 26.66 15.52
CA VAL A 77 14.68 27.51 15.73
C VAL A 77 15.32 27.77 14.37
N ILE A 78 15.66 29.01 14.08
CA ILE A 78 16.36 29.41 12.85
C ILE A 78 17.66 30.09 13.27
N ASP A 79 18.78 29.59 12.76
CA ASP A 79 20.11 30.16 13.01
C ASP A 79 20.98 30.05 11.76
N GLN A 80 21.56 31.17 11.34
CA GLN A 80 22.58 31.26 10.28
C GLN A 80 22.38 30.30 9.07
N GLY A 81 21.25 30.41 8.37
CA GLY A 81 21.00 29.62 7.14
C GLY A 81 20.62 28.16 7.40
N GLN A 82 20.46 27.77 8.66
CA GLN A 82 19.90 26.51 9.10
C GLN A 82 18.63 26.73 9.92
N ALA A 83 17.77 25.73 9.96
CA ALA A 83 16.62 25.70 10.83
C ALA A 83 16.39 24.29 11.38
N TRP A 84 15.81 24.24 12.56
CA TRP A 84 15.43 23.00 13.23
C TRP A 84 13.97 23.07 13.64
N VAL A 85 13.22 22.05 13.28
CA VAL A 85 11.84 21.87 13.70
C VAL A 85 11.76 20.63 14.57
N ASP A 86 11.44 20.83 15.86
CA ASP A 86 11.14 19.72 16.76
C ASP A 86 9.94 18.96 16.17
N THR A 87 10.08 17.66 15.94
CA THR A 87 9.06 16.83 15.29
C THR A 87 8.87 15.55 16.09
N THR A 88 7.64 15.16 16.37
CA THR A 88 7.33 13.83 16.92
C THR A 88 6.71 12.98 15.83
N VAL A 89 7.29 11.82 15.55
CA VAL A 89 6.84 10.91 14.49
C VAL A 89 6.36 9.61 15.11
N GLU A 90 5.19 9.12 14.69
CA GLU A 90 4.69 7.81 15.08
C GLU A 90 5.04 6.78 14.02
N ILE A 91 5.94 5.85 14.35
CA ILE A 91 6.42 4.81 13.43
C ILE A 91 5.39 3.67 13.38
N SER A 92 5.06 3.23 12.17
CA SER A 92 4.15 2.12 11.92
C SER A 92 4.81 0.77 12.23
N GLY A 93 4.08 -0.14 12.86
CA GLY A 93 4.53 -1.51 13.17
C GLY A 93 3.45 -2.30 13.90
N ASN A 94 3.78 -3.50 14.37
CA ASN A 94 2.88 -4.29 15.23
C ASN A 94 2.60 -3.60 16.58
N ASP A 95 3.55 -2.80 17.06
CA ASP A 95 3.41 -1.94 18.23
C ASP A 95 3.87 -0.52 17.85
N PRO A 96 2.94 0.38 17.50
CA PRO A 96 3.28 1.75 17.11
C PRO A 96 3.89 2.54 18.26
N PHE A 97 4.96 3.28 17.98
CA PHE A 97 5.65 4.10 18.99
C PHE A 97 6.02 5.47 18.44
N LYS A 98 6.12 6.44 19.35
CA LYS A 98 6.44 7.84 19.03
C LYS A 98 7.91 8.12 19.27
N VAL A 99 8.56 8.73 18.28
CA VAL A 99 9.97 9.12 18.33
C VAL A 99 10.06 10.64 18.21
N PRO A 100 10.62 11.34 19.20
CA PRO A 100 11.00 12.73 19.05
C PRO A 100 12.26 12.82 18.17
N ILE A 101 12.21 13.64 17.14
CA ILE A 101 13.30 13.89 16.21
C ILE A 101 13.40 15.37 15.94
N LYS A 102 14.55 15.79 15.42
CA LYS A 102 14.79 17.16 14.99
C LYS A 102 14.88 17.16 13.47
N THR A 103 13.89 17.75 12.80
CA THR A 103 13.97 17.97 11.36
C THR A 103 14.96 19.10 11.11
N VAL A 104 16.04 18.77 10.41
CA VAL A 104 17.12 19.71 10.08
C VAL A 104 16.84 20.26 8.69
N LEU A 105 16.91 21.58 8.55
CA LEU A 105 16.75 22.28 7.29
C LEU A 105 17.94 23.17 7.01
N LEU A 106 18.32 23.23 5.74
CA LEU A 106 19.33 24.12 5.20
C LEU A 106 18.71 25.01 4.12
N GLN A 107 19.33 26.16 3.90
CA GLN A 107 18.91 27.08 2.86
C GLN A 107 19.70 26.80 1.57
N GLU A 108 19.01 26.36 0.52
CA GLU A 108 19.57 26.10 -0.81
C GLU A 108 18.86 26.99 -1.83
N ASN A 109 19.60 27.82 -2.58
CA ASN A 109 19.03 28.77 -3.56
C ASN A 109 17.90 29.64 -2.99
N ASN A 110 18.11 30.18 -1.78
CA ASN A 110 17.12 30.96 -1.02
C ASN A 110 15.83 30.20 -0.66
N GLN A 111 15.82 28.87 -0.76
CA GLN A 111 14.71 28.01 -0.36
C GLN A 111 15.13 27.10 0.78
N TRP A 112 14.23 26.90 1.75
CA TRP A 112 14.43 25.89 2.77
C TRP A 112 14.29 24.48 2.18
N LYS A 113 15.22 23.61 2.54
CA LYS A 113 15.23 22.20 2.17
C LYS A 113 15.60 21.36 3.39
N VAL A 114 14.97 20.21 3.52
CA VAL A 114 15.28 19.23 4.58
C VAL A 114 16.62 18.57 4.27
N ASP A 115 17.54 18.64 5.23
CA ASP A 115 18.70 17.77 5.25
C ASP A 115 18.23 16.39 5.74
N TYR A 116 18.00 15.49 4.79
CA TYR A 116 17.46 14.17 5.09
C TYR A 116 18.45 13.36 5.93
N ALA A 117 19.72 13.36 5.52
CA ALA A 117 20.79 12.63 6.20
C ALA A 117 20.91 13.07 7.67
N ALA A 118 20.95 14.38 7.94
CA ALA A 118 21.01 14.88 9.31
C ALA A 118 19.72 14.66 10.10
N THR A 119 18.55 14.65 9.43
CA THR A 119 17.26 14.39 10.08
C THR A 119 17.11 12.93 10.50
N VAL A 120 17.60 11.97 9.70
CA VAL A 120 17.45 10.53 9.97
C VAL A 120 18.62 9.91 10.73
N ALA A 121 19.82 10.49 10.67
CA ALA A 121 20.98 9.96 11.38
C ALA A 121 20.76 9.70 12.88
N PRO A 122 20.08 10.57 13.66
CA PRO A 122 19.81 10.30 15.07
C PRO A 122 18.87 9.11 15.29
N ILE A 123 17.98 8.82 14.34
CA ILE A 123 17.02 7.71 14.41
C ILE A 123 17.79 6.39 14.33
N SER A 124 18.71 6.27 13.36
CA SER A 124 19.55 5.08 13.14
C SER A 124 20.54 4.82 14.29
N ASN A 125 20.98 5.87 14.97
CA ASN A 125 21.97 5.79 16.05
C ASN A 125 21.35 5.63 17.44
N SER A 126 20.05 5.87 17.59
CA SER A 126 19.36 5.64 18.86
C SER A 126 19.24 4.14 19.12
N SER A 127 19.76 3.68 20.26
CA SER A 127 19.85 2.25 20.59
C SER A 127 18.50 1.53 20.57
N ASP A 128 17.43 2.22 20.96
CA ASP A 128 16.11 1.62 21.09
C ASP A 128 15.45 1.45 19.71
N VAL A 129 15.59 2.43 18.82
CA VAL A 129 15.04 2.34 17.45
C VAL A 129 15.90 1.40 16.59
N ALA A 130 17.23 1.42 16.75
CA ALA A 130 18.13 0.50 16.07
C ALA A 130 17.81 -0.98 16.40
N ARG A 131 17.48 -1.27 17.67
CA ARG A 131 17.05 -2.61 18.10
C ARG A 131 15.73 -3.02 17.45
N LEU A 132 14.74 -2.12 17.40
CA LEU A 132 13.43 -2.41 16.80
C LEU A 132 13.52 -2.61 15.27
N LEU A 133 14.32 -1.79 14.57
CA LEU A 133 14.58 -1.96 13.13
C LEU A 133 15.36 -3.24 12.84
N GLY A 134 16.32 -3.60 13.70
CA GLY A 134 17.00 -4.89 13.65
C GLY A 134 16.01 -6.07 13.73
N ASN A 135 15.09 -6.03 14.70
CA ASN A 135 14.07 -7.06 14.87
C ASN A 135 13.12 -7.16 13.65
N LEU A 136 12.76 -6.03 13.03
CA LEU A 136 11.92 -6.01 11.82
C LEU A 136 12.64 -6.64 10.62
N ASN A 137 13.93 -6.32 10.43
CA ASN A 137 14.73 -6.90 9.36
C ASN A 137 14.89 -8.42 9.55
N GLU A 138 15.12 -8.85 10.80
CA GLU A 138 15.21 -10.27 11.15
C GLU A 138 13.90 -11.01 10.88
N LEU A 139 12.75 -10.43 11.21
CA LEU A 139 11.43 -10.98 10.86
C LEU A 139 11.23 -11.08 9.34
N GLY A 140 11.69 -10.08 8.58
CA GLY A 140 11.62 -10.11 7.11
C GLY A 140 12.44 -11.25 6.50
N ILE A 141 13.66 -11.46 6.99
CA ILE A 141 14.53 -12.57 6.58
C ILE A 141 13.90 -13.92 6.96
N GLN A 142 13.46 -14.07 8.21
CA GLN A 142 12.82 -15.31 8.67
C GLN A 142 11.53 -15.63 7.89
N PHE A 143 10.77 -14.61 7.50
CA PHE A 143 9.58 -14.78 6.67
C PHE A 143 9.92 -15.21 5.24
N ALA A 144 10.92 -14.58 4.61
CA ALA A 144 11.41 -14.95 3.29
C ALA A 144 11.94 -16.39 3.25
N ASP A 145 12.68 -16.79 4.28
CA ASP A 145 13.19 -18.16 4.43
C ASP A 145 12.05 -19.18 4.59
N LYS A 146 11.06 -18.87 5.44
CA LYS A 146 9.87 -19.72 5.60
C LYS A 146 9.05 -19.85 4.32
N LEU A 147 8.93 -18.78 3.53
CA LEU A 147 8.26 -18.83 2.24
C LEU A 147 9.03 -19.70 1.24
N ASN A 148 10.35 -19.54 1.13
CA ASN A 148 11.17 -20.39 0.27
C ASN A 148 11.09 -21.87 0.67
N GLN A 149 11.09 -22.15 1.98
CA GLN A 149 10.92 -23.51 2.49
C GLN A 149 9.53 -24.08 2.17
N SER A 150 8.47 -23.30 2.35
CA SER A 150 7.10 -23.70 2.04
C SER A 150 6.90 -23.95 0.54
N LEU A 151 7.50 -23.13 -0.34
CA LEU A 151 7.50 -23.37 -1.78
C LEU A 151 8.24 -24.66 -2.16
N GLY A 152 9.31 -25.00 -1.43
CA GLY A 152 10.02 -26.27 -1.60
C GLY A 152 9.21 -27.49 -1.14
N GLU A 153 8.42 -27.36 -0.07
CA GLU A 153 7.51 -28.40 0.42
C GLU A 153 6.30 -28.59 -0.51
N ILE A 154 5.76 -27.51 -1.07
CA ILE A 154 4.67 -27.56 -2.07
C ILE A 154 5.12 -28.29 -3.35
N GLN A 155 6.35 -28.05 -3.82
CA GLN A 155 6.92 -28.80 -4.96
C GLN A 155 7.05 -30.29 -4.68
N LYS A 156 7.35 -30.67 -3.43
CA LYS A 156 7.48 -32.08 -3.02
C LYS A 156 6.14 -32.77 -2.84
N ALA A 157 5.07 -32.04 -2.50
CA ALA A 157 3.73 -32.59 -2.32
C ALA A 157 2.93 -32.72 -3.63
N MET A 158 3.33 -31.99 -4.68
CA MET A 158 2.68 -32.02 -6.00
C MET A 158 2.51 -33.44 -6.60
N PRO A 159 3.52 -34.35 -6.52
CA PRO A 159 3.40 -35.72 -7.05
C PRO A 159 2.43 -36.60 -6.26
N GLU A 160 2.35 -36.42 -4.94
CA GLU A 160 1.39 -37.13 -4.08
C GLU A 160 -0.05 -36.73 -4.44
N VAL A 161 -0.30 -35.43 -4.64
CA VAL A 161 -1.62 -34.92 -5.07
C VAL A 161 -2.02 -35.48 -6.44
N GLN A 162 -1.09 -35.57 -7.39
CA GLN A 162 -1.35 -36.18 -8.70
C GLN A 162 -1.72 -37.66 -8.57
N ARG A 163 -1.01 -38.42 -7.72
CA ARG A 163 -1.32 -39.83 -7.46
C ARG A 163 -2.67 -40.04 -6.81
N GLU A 164 -3.07 -39.18 -5.88
CA GLU A 164 -4.40 -39.27 -5.29
C GLU A 164 -5.51 -38.95 -6.30
N LEU A 165 -5.29 -37.98 -7.18
CA LEU A 165 -6.23 -37.66 -8.26
C LEU A 165 -6.40 -38.83 -9.25
N GLU A 166 -5.32 -39.50 -9.64
CA GLU A 166 -5.37 -40.70 -10.48
C GLU A 166 -6.17 -41.83 -9.81
N LYS A 167 -5.96 -42.07 -8.51
CA LYS A 167 -6.73 -43.08 -7.74
C LYS A 167 -8.21 -42.74 -7.65
N ILE A 168 -8.54 -41.47 -7.48
CA ILE A 168 -9.93 -41.00 -7.47
C ILE A 168 -10.56 -41.21 -8.85
N GLU A 169 -9.85 -40.88 -9.93
CA GLU A 169 -10.31 -41.09 -11.30
C GLU A 169 -10.56 -42.58 -11.60
N GLU A 170 -9.64 -43.47 -11.20
CA GLU A 170 -9.82 -44.92 -11.34
C GLU A 170 -11.03 -45.42 -10.53
N SER A 171 -11.18 -44.97 -9.28
CA SER A 171 -12.31 -45.35 -8.44
C SER A 171 -13.64 -44.87 -9.03
N LEU A 172 -13.68 -43.67 -9.59
CA LEU A 172 -14.86 -43.12 -10.26
C LEU A 172 -15.19 -43.89 -11.54
N LYS A 173 -14.18 -44.20 -12.38
CA LYS A 173 -14.35 -45.03 -13.58
C LYS A 173 -14.89 -46.42 -13.24
N GLN A 174 -14.42 -47.02 -12.16
CA GLN A 174 -14.87 -48.34 -11.71
C GLN A 174 -16.30 -48.32 -11.16
N LYS A 175 -16.70 -47.25 -10.48
CA LYS A 175 -18.04 -47.13 -9.86
C LYS A 175 -19.11 -46.53 -10.77
N LEU A 176 -18.72 -45.93 -11.89
CA LEU A 176 -19.64 -45.34 -12.87
C LEU A 176 -20.69 -46.34 -13.41
N PRO A 177 -20.34 -47.58 -13.77
CA PRO A 177 -21.29 -48.56 -14.29
C PRO A 177 -22.34 -48.97 -13.24
N GLU A 178 -21.93 -49.12 -11.98
CA GLU A 178 -22.84 -49.45 -10.88
C GLU A 178 -23.82 -48.30 -10.58
N LEU A 179 -23.36 -47.04 -10.69
CA LEU A 179 -24.23 -45.86 -10.56
C LEU A 179 -25.25 -45.78 -11.69
N GLN A 180 -24.84 -46.07 -12.93
CA GLN A 180 -25.75 -46.12 -14.08
C GLN A 180 -26.82 -47.20 -13.90
N GLN A 181 -26.42 -48.41 -13.49
CA GLN A 181 -27.35 -49.51 -13.23
C GLN A 181 -28.36 -49.16 -12.13
N ARG A 182 -27.91 -48.58 -11.01
CA ARG A 182 -28.80 -48.15 -9.92
C ARG A 182 -29.79 -47.06 -10.35
N MET A 183 -29.34 -46.11 -11.20
CA MET A 183 -30.23 -45.07 -11.72
C MET A 183 -31.28 -45.63 -12.68
N GLU A 184 -30.91 -46.58 -13.54
CA GLU A 184 -31.83 -47.24 -14.46
C GLU A 184 -32.88 -48.06 -13.69
N GLU A 185 -32.45 -48.79 -12.66
CA GLU A 185 -33.35 -49.56 -11.79
C GLU A 185 -34.29 -48.66 -10.98
N PHE A 186 -33.81 -47.52 -10.50
CA PHE A 186 -34.65 -46.51 -9.83
C PHE A 186 -35.68 -45.89 -10.79
N MET A 187 -35.29 -45.55 -12.02
CA MET A 187 -36.23 -45.06 -13.04
C MET A 187 -37.30 -46.09 -13.38
N ARG A 188 -36.93 -47.38 -13.47
CA ARG A 188 -37.89 -48.46 -13.71
C ARG A 188 -38.91 -48.59 -12.57
N GLN A 189 -38.45 -48.50 -11.32
CA GLN A 189 -39.33 -48.51 -10.15
C GLN A 189 -40.26 -47.29 -10.11
N LEU A 190 -39.77 -46.11 -10.50
CA LEU A 190 -40.59 -44.90 -10.62
C LEU A 190 -41.67 -45.04 -11.70
N GLU A 191 -41.34 -45.58 -12.86
CA GLU A 191 -42.28 -45.79 -13.97
C GLU A 191 -43.38 -46.81 -13.61
N GLU A 192 -43.02 -47.90 -12.92
CA GLU A 192 -43.99 -48.86 -12.39
C GLU A 192 -44.93 -48.21 -11.35
N ALA A 193 -44.37 -47.42 -10.42
CA ALA A 193 -45.15 -46.74 -9.38
C ALA A 193 -46.11 -45.67 -9.95
N LEU A 194 -45.72 -45.00 -11.03
CA LEU A 194 -46.54 -43.99 -11.71
C LEU A 194 -47.56 -44.62 -12.68
N GLY A 195 -47.19 -45.69 -13.39
CA GLY A 195 -48.06 -46.39 -14.35
C GLY A 195 -49.22 -47.14 -13.69
N ASN A 196 -49.03 -47.67 -12.48
CA ASN A 196 -50.05 -48.46 -11.78
C ASN A 196 -51.19 -47.60 -11.17
N LYS A 197 -51.01 -46.27 -11.04
CA LYS A 197 -52.05 -45.35 -10.53
C LYS A 197 -53.14 -44.98 -11.55
N SER A 198 -53.03 -45.41 -12.82
CA SER A 198 -53.99 -45.06 -13.89
C SER A 198 -55.10 -46.10 -14.13
N LYS A 199 -55.12 -47.24 -13.41
CA LYS A 199 -56.04 -48.37 -13.69
C LYS A 199 -57.04 -48.76 -12.60
N THR A 200 -57.34 -47.89 -11.62
CA THR A 200 -58.43 -48.18 -10.66
C THR A 200 -59.32 -46.97 -10.42
N GLN A 201 -60.38 -46.85 -11.23
CA GLN A 201 -61.58 -46.10 -10.89
C GLN A 201 -62.74 -47.08 -10.68
N PRO A 202 -63.22 -47.29 -9.45
CA PRO A 202 -64.52 -47.90 -9.19
C PRO A 202 -65.60 -46.81 -9.20
N THR A 203 -66.60 -46.95 -10.08
CA THR A 203 -67.80 -46.10 -10.11
C THR A 203 -68.69 -46.40 -8.89
N PRO A 204 -69.18 -45.39 -8.13
CA PRO A 204 -69.93 -45.60 -6.90
C PRO A 204 -71.38 -46.01 -7.15
N ARG A 205 -71.87 -46.89 -6.27
CA ARG A 205 -73.26 -47.33 -6.09
C ARG A 205 -74.18 -46.13 -5.78
N THR A 206 -75.19 -45.91 -6.62
CA THR A 206 -76.28 -44.94 -6.43
C THR A 206 -77.14 -45.33 -5.24
N LYS A 207 -77.49 -44.35 -4.39
CA LYS A 207 -78.46 -44.45 -3.29
C LYS A 207 -79.87 -44.61 -3.86
N GLU A 208 -80.62 -45.60 -3.39
CA GLU A 208 -82.08 -45.59 -3.43
C GLU A 208 -82.65 -45.08 -2.09
N ILE A 209 -83.89 -44.59 -2.20
CA ILE A 209 -84.69 -43.69 -1.35
C ILE A 209 -85.06 -44.33 -0.01
#